data_AF-A0A1Q8YEB4-F1
#
_entry.id   AF-A0A1Q8YEB4-F1
#
_cell.length_a   1.000
_cell.length_b   1.000
_cell.length_c   1.000
_cell.angle_alpha   90.00
_cell.angle_beta   90.00
_cell.angle_gamma   90.00
#
_symmetry.space_group_name_H-M   'P 1'
#
loop_
_entity.id
_entity.type
_entity.pdbx_description
1 polymer ?
#
loop_
_entity_poly.entity_id
_entity_poly.type
_entity_poly.pdbx_seq_one_letter_code
_entity_poly.pdbx_strand_id
1 'polypeptide(L)'
;MAERAMRHLSLPTWSRTLEWSVMGLVVAILVVAFMHYTRVLQGQGEYAAVRSTLGALRTALVIDRLQRVTAKISNTGAADAVLNEPRNPFELLQQRPANYSGLASRQQAEMVLPGTWVFDPACPCIGYRPLDDRWFDSPSGELMAWFQLQGAPGPLQLTGKEVYRWQGQLLD
;
A
#
# COMPACT_ATOMS: atom_id res chain seq x y z
N MET A 1 50.04 33.89 -59.39
CA MET A 1 48.59 34.06 -59.22
C MET A 1 48.14 33.21 -58.04
N ALA A 2 47.79 33.89 -56.95
CA ALA A 2 47.18 33.48 -55.68
C ALA A 2 46.94 31.99 -55.35
N GLU A 3 47.80 31.44 -54.47
CA GLU A 3 47.43 30.37 -53.52
C GLU A 3 46.57 30.97 -52.39
N ARG A 4 45.27 30.66 -52.40
CA ARG A 4 44.36 30.99 -51.29
C ARG A 4 44.35 29.82 -50.32
N ALA A 5 45.12 29.96 -49.25
CA ALA A 5 45.15 29.03 -48.13
C ALA A 5 43.74 28.85 -47.53
N MET A 6 43.21 27.62 -47.65
CA MET A 6 42.07 27.12 -46.88
C MET A 6 42.46 27.06 -45.40
N ARG A 7 42.11 28.11 -44.65
CA ARG A 7 42.11 28.06 -43.18
C ARG A 7 40.87 27.28 -42.74
N HIS A 8 41.03 25.98 -42.56
CA HIS A 8 40.11 25.18 -41.76
C HIS A 8 40.14 25.74 -40.33
N LEU A 9 39.15 26.57 -39.98
CA LEU A 9 38.83 26.85 -38.58
C LEU A 9 38.32 25.55 -37.95
N SER A 10 39.24 24.78 -37.41
CA SER A 10 38.93 23.73 -36.45
C SER A 10 38.42 24.43 -35.19
N LEU A 11 37.10 24.47 -35.02
CA LEU A 11 36.51 24.86 -33.75
C LEU A 11 37.06 23.88 -32.68
N PRO A 12 37.59 24.39 -31.56
CA PRO A 12 38.30 23.58 -30.58
C PRO A 12 37.33 22.54 -30.00
N THR A 13 37.68 21.26 -30.13
CA THR A 13 36.91 20.10 -29.63
C THR A 13 36.56 20.19 -28.14
N TRP A 14 37.27 21.05 -27.40
CA TRP A 14 37.06 21.37 -26.00
C TRP A 14 35.68 21.96 -25.68
N SER A 15 35.10 22.78 -26.56
CA SER A 15 33.75 23.33 -26.35
C SER A 15 32.67 22.24 -26.44
N ARG A 16 32.84 21.29 -27.36
CA ARG A 16 31.88 20.22 -27.59
C ARG A 16 31.83 19.25 -26.42
N THR A 17 32.99 18.85 -25.87
CA THR A 17 33.02 17.99 -24.67
C THR A 17 32.42 18.65 -23.44
N LEU A 18 32.61 19.97 -23.27
CA LEU A 18 31.99 20.74 -22.20
C LEU A 18 30.46 20.80 -22.37
N GLU A 19 29.97 21.03 -23.59
CA GLU A 19 28.53 21.04 -23.89
C GLU A 19 27.85 19.70 -23.55
N TRP A 20 28.43 18.57 -23.99
CA TRP A 20 27.91 17.25 -23.64
C TRP A 20 28.02 16.95 -22.14
N SER A 21 29.06 17.44 -21.46
CA SER A 21 29.20 17.29 -20.00
C SER A 21 28.14 18.09 -19.25
N VAL A 22 27.86 19.34 -19.68
CA VAL A 22 26.82 20.17 -19.07
C VAL A 22 25.45 19.56 -19.32
N MET A 23 25.16 19.11 -20.55
CA MET A 23 23.91 18.43 -20.86
C MET A 23 23.75 17.14 -20.04
N GLY A 24 24.82 16.34 -19.95
CA GLY A 24 24.84 15.13 -19.12
C GLY A 24 24.58 15.43 -17.65
N LEU A 25 25.17 16.49 -17.11
CA LEU A 25 24.95 16.93 -15.73
C LEU A 25 23.50 17.38 -15.51
N VAL A 26 22.93 18.17 -16.41
CA VAL A 26 21.53 18.63 -16.33
C VAL A 26 20.58 17.44 -16.38
N VAL A 27 20.80 16.50 -17.30
CA VAL A 27 20.00 15.27 -17.41
C VAL A 27 20.12 14.44 -16.13
N ALA A 28 21.32 14.28 -15.58
CA ALA A 28 21.52 13.56 -14.32
C ALA A 28 20.75 14.18 -13.16
N ILE A 29 20.79 15.52 -13.03
CA ILE A 29 20.03 16.24 -11.99
C ILE A 29 18.52 16.01 -12.17
N LEU A 30 18.00 16.10 -13.40
CA LEU A 30 16.58 15.88 -13.68
C LEU A 30 16.16 14.44 -13.36
N VAL A 31 16.99 13.45 -13.70
CA VAL A 31 16.72 12.04 -13.40
C VAL A 31 16.70 11.79 -11.89
N VAL A 32 17.66 12.34 -11.14
CA VAL A 32 17.69 12.24 -9.67
C VAL A 32 16.45 12.91 -9.05
N ALA A 33 16.11 14.12 -9.49
CA ALA A 33 14.92 14.81 -9.01
C ALA A 33 13.64 14.02 -9.32
N PHE A 34 13.49 13.53 -10.55
CA PHE A 34 12.36 12.71 -10.95
C PHE A 34 12.23 11.45 -10.10
N MET A 35 13.33 10.71 -9.89
CA MET A 35 13.33 9.53 -9.01
C MET A 35 12.94 9.86 -7.56
N HIS A 36 13.33 11.03 -7.05
CA HIS A 36 12.95 11.45 -5.71
C HIS A 36 11.44 11.72 -5.63
N TYR A 37 10.88 12.47 -6.59
CA TYR A 37 9.46 12.79 -6.62
C TYR A 37 8.57 11.56 -6.85
N THR A 38 8.95 10.66 -7.75
CA THR A 38 8.16 9.44 -8.02
C THR A 38 8.08 8.53 -6.80
N ARG A 39 9.16 8.41 -6.03
CA ARG A 39 9.15 7.65 -4.77
C ARG A 39 8.16 8.22 -3.76
N VAL A 40 8.16 9.53 -3.54
CA VAL A 40 7.21 10.17 -2.62
C VAL A 40 5.77 9.94 -3.06
N LEU A 41 5.49 10.13 -4.36
CA LEU A 41 4.16 9.90 -4.93
C LEU A 41 3.71 8.44 -4.83
N GLN A 42 4.63 7.49 -4.97
CA GLN A 42 4.33 6.06 -4.81
C GLN A 42 3.83 5.77 -3.39
N GLY A 43 4.48 6.33 -2.36
CA GLY A 43 4.03 6.13 -0.98
C GLY A 43 2.67 6.77 -0.69
N GLN A 44 2.38 7.94 -1.26
CA GLN A 44 1.05 8.56 -1.15
C GLN A 44 -0.03 7.76 -1.89
N GLY A 45 0.29 7.23 -3.07
CA GLY A 45 -0.60 6.37 -3.85
C GLY A 45 -0.89 5.05 -3.13
N GLU A 46 0.13 4.46 -2.53
CA GLU A 46 -0.01 3.26 -1.70
C GLU A 46 -0.90 3.53 -0.48
N TYR A 47 -0.62 4.60 0.28
CA TYR A 47 -1.44 5.00 1.43
C TYR A 47 -2.92 5.19 1.05
N ALA A 48 -3.19 5.87 -0.07
CA ALA A 48 -4.55 6.05 -0.57
C ALA A 48 -5.23 4.73 -0.95
N ALA A 49 -4.49 3.82 -1.60
CA ALA A 49 -4.99 2.49 -1.98
C ALA A 49 -5.29 1.63 -0.73
N VAL A 50 -4.42 1.69 0.28
CA VAL A 50 -4.62 0.99 1.55
C VAL A 50 -5.87 1.50 2.25
N ARG A 51 -6.00 2.82 2.40
CA ARG A 51 -7.16 3.45 3.05
C ARG A 51 -8.46 3.17 2.32
N SER A 52 -8.45 3.17 0.99
CA SER A 52 -9.61 2.81 0.16
C SER A 52 -10.03 1.35 0.41
N THR A 53 -9.07 0.43 0.46
CA THR A 53 -9.33 -0.99 0.75
C THR A 53 -9.91 -1.17 2.16
N LEU A 54 -9.35 -0.50 3.17
CA LEU A 54 -9.86 -0.52 4.54
C LEU A 54 -11.30 0.02 4.61
N GLY A 55 -11.60 1.12 3.92
CA GLY A 55 -12.94 1.68 3.83
C GLY A 55 -13.95 0.72 3.18
N ALA A 56 -13.55 0.03 2.10
CA ALA A 56 -14.36 -0.99 1.46
C ALA A 56 -14.64 -2.18 2.40
N LEU A 57 -13.61 -2.67 3.11
CA LEU A 57 -13.74 -3.77 4.07
C LEU A 57 -14.66 -3.41 5.25
N ARG A 58 -14.54 -2.20 5.81
CA ARG A 58 -15.44 -1.69 6.86
C ARG A 58 -16.89 -1.68 6.38
N THR A 59 -17.13 -1.19 5.18
CA THR A 59 -18.48 -1.14 4.59
C THR A 59 -19.04 -2.54 4.37
N ALA A 60 -18.23 -3.46 3.85
CA ALA A 60 -18.63 -4.85 3.64
C ALA A 60 -18.95 -5.57 4.96
N LEU A 61 -18.15 -5.33 6.01
CA LEU A 61 -18.39 -5.86 7.36
C LEU A 61 -19.69 -5.34 7.99
N VAL A 62 -19.99 -4.05 7.80
CA VAL A 62 -21.26 -3.47 8.29
C VAL A 62 -22.45 -4.07 7.56
N ILE A 63 -22.39 -4.22 6.23
CA ILE A 63 -23.46 -4.81 5.43
C ILE A 63 -23.68 -6.29 5.82
N ASP A 64 -22.60 -7.08 5.93
CA ASP A 64 -22.68 -8.49 6.36
C ASP A 64 -23.32 -8.59 7.75
N ARG A 65 -22.94 -7.72 8.69
CA ARG A 65 -23.56 -7.70 10.02
C ARG A 65 -25.05 -7.40 9.96
N LEU A 66 -25.47 -6.42 9.18
CA LEU A 66 -26.88 -6.07 9.02
C LEU A 66 -27.68 -7.23 8.42
N GLN A 67 -27.16 -7.88 7.37
CA GLN A 67 -27.79 -9.05 6.74
C GLN A 67 -27.97 -10.21 7.73
N ARG A 68 -26.99 -10.46 8.61
CA ARG A 68 -27.12 -11.50 9.63
C ARG A 68 -28.11 -11.14 10.73
N VAL A 69 -28.17 -9.87 11.14
CA VAL A 69 -29.14 -9.39 12.13
C VAL A 69 -30.57 -9.51 11.58
N THR A 70 -30.81 -9.11 10.33
CA THR A 70 -32.14 -9.26 9.71
C THR A 70 -32.51 -10.72 9.52
N ALA A 71 -31.58 -11.57 9.07
CA ALA A 71 -31.80 -13.01 8.96
C ALA A 71 -32.12 -13.67 10.32
N LYS A 72 -31.49 -13.22 11.41
CA LYS A 72 -31.79 -13.68 12.78
C LYS A 72 -33.20 -13.29 13.23
N ILE A 73 -33.66 -12.08 12.90
CA ILE A 73 -35.02 -11.64 13.23
C ILE A 73 -36.06 -12.50 12.49
N SER A 74 -35.74 -12.97 11.28
CA SER A 74 -36.62 -13.83 10.48
C SER A 74 -36.60 -15.31 10.90
N ASN A 75 -35.49 -15.82 11.44
CA ASN A 75 -35.35 -17.21 11.89
C ASN A 75 -35.23 -17.28 13.42
N THR A 76 -36.37 -17.27 14.10
CA THR A 76 -36.50 -17.55 15.54
C THR A 76 -36.07 -18.99 15.85
N GLY A 77 -34.80 -19.21 16.22
CA GLY A 77 -34.47 -20.43 16.96
C GLY A 77 -33.03 -20.92 17.10
N ALA A 78 -32.06 -20.59 16.22
CA ALA A 78 -30.83 -21.41 16.19
C ALA A 78 -29.48 -20.71 15.91
N ALA A 79 -29.38 -19.38 15.85
CA ALA A 79 -28.24 -18.72 15.19
C ALA A 79 -27.24 -17.96 16.09
N ASP A 80 -27.23 -18.16 17.41
CA ASP A 80 -26.30 -17.40 18.27
C ASP A 80 -24.82 -17.81 18.12
N ALA A 81 -24.54 -19.02 17.63
CA ALA A 81 -23.16 -19.47 17.38
C ALA A 81 -22.56 -18.95 16.06
N VAL A 82 -23.37 -18.67 15.03
CA VAL A 82 -22.90 -18.30 13.68
C VAL A 82 -22.56 -16.80 13.55
N LEU A 83 -22.96 -15.99 14.52
CA LEU A 83 -22.71 -14.54 14.53
C LEU A 83 -21.30 -14.14 15.00
N ASN A 84 -20.55 -15.08 15.58
CA ASN A 84 -19.30 -14.80 16.28
C ASN A 84 -18.06 -15.40 15.59
N GLU A 85 -18.23 -16.14 14.50
CA GLU A 85 -17.07 -16.67 13.78
C GLU A 85 -16.57 -15.62 12.77
N PRO A 86 -15.36 -15.06 12.97
CA PRO A 86 -14.81 -14.04 12.10
C PRO A 86 -14.52 -14.66 10.73
N ARG A 87 -15.40 -14.37 9.77
CA ARG A 87 -15.19 -14.72 8.36
C ARG A 87 -14.13 -13.81 7.77
N ASN A 88 -13.33 -14.34 6.85
CA ASN A 88 -12.40 -13.55 6.06
C ASN A 88 -13.13 -12.37 5.38
N PRO A 89 -12.80 -11.11 5.72
CA PRO A 89 -13.52 -9.95 5.21
C PRO A 89 -13.27 -9.70 3.72
N PHE A 90 -12.19 -10.23 3.13
CA PHE A 90 -11.95 -10.15 1.70
C PHE A 90 -12.95 -10.96 0.87
N GLU A 91 -13.58 -11.99 1.45
CA GLU A 91 -14.65 -12.77 0.80
C GLU A 91 -15.98 -12.00 0.75
N LEU A 92 -16.10 -10.89 1.48
CA LEU A 92 -17.28 -10.02 1.49
C LEU A 92 -17.22 -8.93 0.41
N LEU A 93 -16.04 -8.71 -0.19
CA LEU A 93 -15.86 -7.70 -1.23
C LEU A 93 -16.37 -8.22 -2.58
N GLN A 94 -17.06 -7.37 -3.33
CA GLN A 94 -17.47 -7.68 -4.72
C GLN A 94 -16.28 -7.97 -5.62
N GLN A 95 -15.20 -7.21 -5.43
CA GLN A 95 -13.93 -7.40 -6.13
C GLN A 95 -12.80 -7.46 -5.10
N ARG A 96 -12.10 -8.59 -5.05
CA ARG A 96 -10.91 -8.74 -4.20
C ARG A 96 -9.77 -7.88 -4.74
N PRO A 97 -8.99 -7.22 -3.87
CA PRO A 97 -7.76 -6.55 -4.29
C PRO A 97 -6.85 -7.52 -5.03
N ALA A 98 -6.26 -7.08 -6.15
CA ALA A 98 -5.39 -7.93 -6.96
C ALA A 98 -4.14 -8.43 -6.21
N ASN A 99 -3.76 -7.71 -5.15
CA ASN A 99 -2.64 -7.97 -4.26
C ASN A 99 -3.06 -8.70 -2.97
N TYR A 100 -4.19 -9.40 -2.95
CA TYR A 100 -4.57 -10.28 -1.84
C TYR A 100 -3.98 -11.68 -2.04
N SER A 101 -3.09 -12.12 -1.13
CA SER A 101 -2.41 -13.42 -1.24
C SER A 101 -3.09 -14.56 -0.48
N GLY A 102 -4.22 -14.30 0.18
CA GLY A 102 -4.97 -15.34 0.90
C GLY A 102 -4.69 -15.39 2.40
N LEU A 103 -4.80 -16.61 2.94
CA LEU A 103 -4.59 -16.90 4.35
C LEU A 103 -3.09 -16.97 4.65
N ALA A 104 -2.63 -16.24 5.66
CA ALA A 104 -1.26 -16.34 6.15
C ALA A 104 -1.24 -16.05 7.65
N SER A 105 -0.52 -16.88 8.41
CA SER A 105 -0.20 -16.56 9.81
C SER A 105 0.74 -15.36 9.87
N ARG A 106 0.82 -14.69 11.02
CA ARG A 106 1.78 -13.58 11.24
C ARG A 106 3.21 -13.89 10.77
N GLN A 107 3.72 -15.10 11.05
CA GLN A 107 5.07 -15.53 10.66
C GLN A 107 5.21 -15.72 9.14
N GLN A 108 4.18 -16.25 8.48
CA GLN A 108 4.16 -16.42 7.02
C GLN A 108 4.00 -15.07 6.31
N ALA A 109 3.27 -14.16 6.92
CA ALA A 109 3.00 -12.83 6.39
C ALA A 109 4.27 -11.97 6.28
N GLU A 110 5.28 -12.19 7.13
CA GLU A 110 6.60 -11.56 6.98
C GLU A 110 7.34 -11.99 5.70
N MET A 111 6.95 -13.13 5.11
CA MET A 111 7.56 -13.68 3.89
C MET A 111 6.78 -13.32 2.61
N VAL A 112 5.58 -12.73 2.73
CA VAL A 112 4.79 -12.33 1.54
C VAL A 112 5.41 -11.14 0.84
N LEU A 113 5.18 -10.98 -0.46
CA LEU A 113 5.75 -9.85 -1.20
C LEU A 113 5.32 -8.49 -0.60
N PRO A 114 6.19 -7.46 -0.62
CA PRO A 114 5.78 -6.09 -0.32
C PRO A 114 4.58 -5.67 -1.17
N GLY A 115 3.71 -4.84 -0.60
CA GLY A 115 2.47 -4.38 -1.20
C GLY A 115 1.32 -5.40 -1.17
N THR A 116 1.38 -6.43 -0.31
CA THR A 116 0.43 -7.56 -0.31
C THR A 116 -0.47 -7.57 0.92
N TRP A 117 -1.73 -7.98 0.73
CA TRP A 117 -2.71 -8.22 1.77
C TRP A 117 -2.81 -9.69 2.16
N VAL A 118 -2.97 -9.95 3.45
CA VAL A 118 -3.23 -11.28 4.02
C VAL A 118 -4.37 -11.24 5.00
N PHE A 119 -4.97 -12.40 5.27
CA PHE A 119 -5.85 -12.62 6.41
C PHE A 119 -5.26 -13.71 7.31
N ASP A 120 -5.11 -13.41 8.60
CA ASP A 120 -4.76 -14.40 9.61
C ASP A 120 -6.07 -14.95 10.24
N PRO A 121 -6.34 -16.26 10.18
CA PRO A 121 -7.51 -16.83 10.83
C PRO A 121 -7.31 -17.08 12.34
N ALA A 122 -6.06 -17.19 12.82
CA ALA A 122 -5.75 -17.45 14.23
C ALA A 122 -5.87 -16.17 15.08
N CYS A 123 -5.49 -15.03 14.51
CA CYS A 123 -5.85 -13.69 14.98
C CYS A 123 -6.76 -13.14 13.90
N PRO A 124 -8.10 -13.02 14.07
CA PRO A 124 -9.00 -12.55 13.02
C PRO A 124 -8.69 -11.11 12.64
N CYS A 125 -7.68 -10.98 11.78
CA CYS A 125 -6.85 -9.82 11.61
C CYS A 125 -6.42 -9.81 10.14
N ILE A 126 -6.50 -8.65 9.51
CA ILE A 126 -5.94 -8.46 8.17
C ILE A 126 -4.57 -7.80 8.31
N GLY A 127 -3.64 -8.22 7.47
CA GLY A 127 -2.28 -7.66 7.43
C GLY A 127 -2.02 -7.04 6.07
N TYR A 128 -1.35 -5.89 6.06
CA TYR A 128 -0.77 -5.31 4.85
C TYR A 128 0.74 -5.14 5.02
N ARG A 129 1.52 -5.63 4.04
CA ARG A 129 2.96 -5.37 3.97
C ARG A 129 3.20 -4.14 3.09
N PRO A 130 3.75 -3.03 3.61
CA PRO A 130 4.15 -1.88 2.79
C PRO A 130 5.14 -2.25 1.68
N LEU A 131 5.11 -1.53 0.56
CA LEU A 131 6.07 -1.64 -0.54
C LEU A 131 7.46 -1.15 -0.14
N ASP A 132 7.51 -0.10 0.68
CA ASP A 132 8.73 0.54 1.17
C ASP A 132 8.60 0.77 2.67
N ASP A 133 9.54 0.22 3.44
CA ASP A 133 9.58 0.30 4.90
C ASP A 133 9.85 1.72 5.40
N ARG A 134 10.54 2.56 4.61
CA ARG A 134 10.90 3.94 4.99
C ARG A 134 9.70 4.87 5.17
N TRP A 135 8.54 4.47 4.67
CA TRP A 135 7.31 5.27 4.77
C TRP A 135 6.37 4.77 5.85
N PHE A 136 6.66 3.63 6.48
CA PHE A 136 5.78 2.97 7.42
C PHE A 136 6.42 2.88 8.80
N ASP A 137 5.79 3.51 9.78
CA ASP A 137 6.22 3.44 11.18
C ASP A 137 5.23 2.56 11.98
N SER A 138 5.74 1.45 12.51
CA SER A 138 5.08 0.64 13.53
C SER A 138 5.73 0.89 14.89
N PRO A 139 4.94 1.23 15.93
CA PRO A 139 5.43 1.32 17.30
C PRO A 139 6.18 0.08 17.82
N SER A 140 5.78 -1.13 17.40
CA SER A 140 6.46 -2.37 17.78
C SER A 140 7.62 -2.75 16.85
N GLY A 141 7.84 -2.00 15.78
CA GLY A 141 8.84 -2.32 14.75
C GLY A 141 8.41 -3.44 13.81
N GLU A 142 7.12 -3.76 13.76
CA GLU A 142 6.61 -4.76 12.82
C GLU A 142 6.65 -4.26 11.38
N LEU A 143 6.89 -5.18 10.45
CA LEU A 143 6.96 -4.89 9.01
C LEU A 143 5.58 -4.81 8.33
N MET A 144 4.50 -4.99 9.09
CA MET A 144 3.15 -5.05 8.56
C MET A 144 2.18 -4.21 9.40
N ALA A 145 1.23 -3.59 8.72
CA ALA A 145 0.07 -2.98 9.34
C ALA A 145 -0.98 -4.06 9.60
N TRP A 146 -1.17 -4.41 10.86
CA TRP A 146 -2.19 -5.37 11.29
C TRP A 146 -3.45 -4.67 11.81
N PHE A 147 -4.60 -5.07 11.29
CA PHE A 147 -5.91 -4.58 11.73
C PHE A 147 -6.76 -5.71 12.23
N GLN A 148 -7.30 -5.59 13.43
CA GLN A 148 -8.14 -6.58 14.07
C GLN A 148 -9.61 -6.33 13.74
N LEU A 149 -10.36 -7.40 13.52
CA LEU A 149 -11.82 -7.35 13.50
C LEU A 149 -12.32 -7.33 14.95
N GLN A 150 -12.77 -6.17 15.44
CA GLN A 150 -13.36 -6.02 16.76
C GLN A 150 -14.86 -5.76 16.63
N GLY A 151 -15.70 -6.41 17.43
CA GLY A 151 -17.15 -6.24 17.31
C GLY A 151 -17.97 -6.97 18.36
N ALA A 152 -17.94 -6.49 19.60
CA ALA A 152 -19.00 -6.76 20.56
C ALA A 152 -19.05 -5.64 21.63
N PRO A 153 -20.20 -4.97 21.88
CA PRO A 153 -21.47 -4.99 21.15
C PRO A 153 -21.59 -3.75 20.25
N GLY A 154 -21.26 -3.89 18.96
CA GLY A 154 -21.30 -2.78 17.98
C GLY A 154 -21.14 -3.27 16.54
N PRO A 155 -21.15 -2.39 15.53
CA PRO A 155 -20.75 -2.78 14.17
C PRO A 155 -19.33 -3.37 14.24
N LEU A 156 -19.05 -4.40 13.43
CA LEU A 156 -17.70 -4.92 13.28
C LEU A 156 -16.80 -3.79 12.80
N GLN A 157 -15.88 -3.35 13.65
CA GLN A 157 -14.91 -2.32 13.37
C GLN A 157 -13.59 -3.00 13.01
N LEU A 158 -12.95 -2.45 11.98
CA LEU A 158 -11.60 -2.80 11.64
C LEU A 158 -10.67 -1.75 12.25
N THR A 159 -9.99 -2.14 13.32
CA THR A 159 -9.13 -1.25 14.11
C THR A 159 -7.67 -1.67 13.98
N GLY A 160 -6.77 -0.71 13.81
CA GLY A 160 -5.34 -0.99 13.85
C GLY A 160 -4.96 -1.61 15.19
N LYS A 161 -4.15 -2.67 15.18
CA LYS A 161 -3.56 -3.22 16.43
C LYS A 161 -2.65 -2.19 17.11
N GLU A 162 -2.14 -1.25 16.34
CA GLU A 162 -1.28 -0.15 16.76
C GLU A 162 -1.66 1.13 16.02
N VAL A 163 -1.12 2.24 16.51
CA VAL A 163 -1.21 3.53 15.83
C VAL A 163 -0.10 3.60 14.78
N TYR A 164 -0.39 3.05 13.59
CA TYR A 164 0.56 3.08 12.48
C TYR A 164 0.63 4.48 11.85
N ARG A 165 1.83 4.85 11.39
CA ARG A 165 2.02 6.07 10.60
C ARG A 165 2.53 5.74 9.20
N TRP A 166 1.98 6.45 8.22
CA TRP A 166 2.41 6.41 6.82
C TRP A 166 2.89 7.80 6.41
N GLN A 167 4.19 7.97 6.19
CA GLN A 167 4.81 9.28 5.92
C GLN A 167 4.37 10.36 6.94
N GLY A 168 4.27 9.98 8.21
CA GLY A 168 3.81 10.84 9.31
C GLY A 168 2.29 10.96 9.46
N GLN A 169 1.48 10.51 8.49
CA GLN A 169 0.02 10.48 8.57
C GLN A 169 -0.48 9.26 9.33
N LEU A 170 -1.56 9.39 10.09
CA LEU A 170 -2.16 8.26 10.81
C LEU A 170 -2.91 7.35 9.84
N LEU A 171 -2.67 6.04 9.94
CA LEU A 171 -3.41 5.04 9.19
C LEU A 171 -4.57 4.52 10.04
N ASP A 172 -5.79 4.98 9.73
CA ASP A 172 -7.00 4.78 10.54
C ASP A 172 -8.03 3.81 9.95
#